data_AF-A0A0S2UN91-F1
#
_entry.id   AF-A0A0S2UN91-F1
#
_cell.length_a   1.000
_cell.length_b   1.000
_cell.length_c   1.000
_cell.angle_alpha   90.00
_cell.angle_beta   90.00
_cell.angle_gamma   90.00
#
_symmetry.space_group_name_H-M   'P 1'
#
loop_
_entity.id
_entity.type
_entity.pdbx_description
1 polymer ?
#
loop_
_entity_poly.entity_id
_entity_poly.type
_entity_poly.pdbx_seq_one_letter_code
_entity_poly.pdbx_strand_id
1 'polypeptide(L)'
;MDTGKQLRLNILVKSAEDNIINYFNKHHWECEVTGSYPHGEYVIIKVSKGSVNYSLALLYSCATDNSVYKDLDKLVDLIVLNGDFYHLESYAYGISTDVIELKSLQNYIIKWNTSASDGKLSLGGQDIPSFKPKEFTNHIQSEQPINQIWSRIRQFRTMGLAEKLIQQRCNHFGTQLEYDVIKAKALGLAFCIQNACDYFEAASKQKLNQRVVSLYYGAIALASAEMLASPKGPASLQEVEDMTKFGHGLFTFDSVSDNPFEGFVVGVLSNGFFCKWMDFLGCDVALYPSKKPRKETDIDLSNEYVITLIELFSHIPELEELFRMVSDSSINWLTFRYDSDANGSFRFNTERKRDSYVSINDISCSKTIDDIAKLDLPIEQIEYIQSEHPGLHFKALVKHPNDEFWHGVIKQHHSPFTESSYIIPIFGGVSEYRCITTVILYALSILVRYRPSIWREVASGKYEDYLALTDEFLSVFERLAPEKFLEALLDSKVRVVQSGSMFAHI
;
A
#
# COMPACT_ATOMS: atom_id res chain seq x y z
N MET A 1 33.35 -7.73 -49.70
CA MET A 1 33.10 -7.97 -48.26
C MET A 1 31.68 -8.49 -48.14
N ASP A 2 31.50 -9.70 -47.62
CA ASP A 2 30.26 -10.47 -47.69
C ASP A 2 29.32 -10.09 -46.52
N THR A 3 28.59 -8.97 -46.68
CA THR A 3 27.71 -8.38 -45.66
C THR A 3 26.51 -9.27 -45.28
N GLY A 4 26.10 -10.19 -46.16
CA GLY A 4 24.97 -11.08 -45.94
C GLY A 4 25.24 -12.22 -44.96
N LYS A 5 26.42 -12.85 -45.02
CA LYS A 5 26.78 -13.98 -44.14
C LYS A 5 26.98 -13.54 -42.69
N GLN A 6 27.58 -12.38 -42.50
CA GLN A 6 27.81 -11.82 -41.16
C GLN A 6 26.48 -11.38 -40.50
N LEU A 7 25.54 -10.87 -41.29
CA LEU A 7 24.18 -10.57 -40.82
C LEU A 7 23.44 -11.85 -40.39
N ARG A 8 23.50 -12.93 -41.19
CA ARG A 8 22.88 -14.21 -40.85
C ARG A 8 23.47 -14.85 -39.60
N LEU A 9 24.79 -14.76 -39.42
CA LEU A 9 25.44 -15.24 -38.20
C LEU A 9 24.98 -14.48 -36.96
N ASN A 10 24.83 -13.15 -37.03
CA ASN A 10 24.31 -12.36 -35.91
C ASN A 10 22.86 -12.74 -35.54
N ILE A 11 22.02 -13.00 -36.54
CA ILE A 11 20.65 -13.53 -36.32
C ILE A 11 20.71 -14.88 -35.62
N LEU A 12 21.65 -15.75 -36.02
CA LEU A 12 21.80 -17.09 -35.48
C LEU A 12 22.30 -17.10 -34.03
N VAL A 13 23.27 -16.24 -33.70
CA VAL A 13 23.76 -16.06 -32.32
C VAL A 13 22.63 -15.55 -31.43
N LYS A 14 21.86 -14.56 -31.89
CA LYS A 14 20.70 -14.07 -31.14
C LYS A 14 19.62 -15.16 -30.98
N SER A 15 19.34 -15.94 -32.03
CA SER A 15 18.39 -17.06 -31.95
C SER A 15 18.88 -18.15 -31.00
N ALA A 16 20.19 -18.43 -30.96
CA ALA A 16 20.79 -19.33 -29.99
C ALA A 16 20.60 -18.84 -28.55
N GLU A 17 20.81 -17.54 -28.28
CA GLU A 17 20.56 -16.94 -26.97
C GLU A 17 19.08 -17.06 -26.57
N ASP A 18 18.18 -16.58 -27.43
CA ASP A 18 16.75 -16.46 -27.13
C ASP A 18 16.05 -17.82 -27.02
N ASN A 19 16.37 -18.76 -27.92
CA ASN A 19 15.59 -19.98 -28.11
C ASN A 19 16.28 -21.28 -27.65
N ILE A 20 17.60 -21.26 -27.43
CA ILE A 20 18.34 -22.44 -26.98
C ILE A 20 18.90 -22.20 -25.58
N ILE A 21 19.83 -21.26 -25.43
CA ILE A 21 20.56 -20.99 -24.19
C ILE A 21 19.59 -20.63 -23.06
N ASN A 22 18.69 -19.66 -23.28
CA ASN A 22 17.69 -19.29 -22.28
C ASN A 22 16.76 -20.45 -21.91
N TYR A 23 16.50 -21.36 -22.84
CA TYR A 23 15.63 -22.50 -22.61
C TYR A 23 16.34 -23.57 -21.75
N PHE A 24 17.60 -23.89 -22.07
CA PHE A 24 18.44 -24.78 -21.26
C PHE A 24 18.76 -24.20 -19.87
N ASN A 25 19.01 -22.89 -19.75
CA ASN A 25 19.23 -22.20 -18.48
C ASN A 25 18.02 -22.32 -17.53
N LYS A 26 16.79 -22.28 -18.03
CA LYS A 26 15.57 -22.53 -17.23
C LYS A 26 15.52 -23.94 -16.65
N HIS A 27 16.22 -24.89 -17.27
CA HIS A 27 16.39 -26.25 -16.78
C HIS A 27 17.71 -26.44 -16.00
N HIS A 28 18.38 -25.34 -15.64
CA HIS A 28 19.65 -25.33 -14.90
C HIS A 28 20.81 -26.05 -15.60
N TRP A 29 20.83 -25.99 -16.93
CA TRP A 29 22.02 -26.34 -17.71
C TRP A 29 22.88 -25.09 -17.89
N GLU A 30 24.19 -25.23 -17.72
CA GLU A 30 25.16 -24.22 -18.09
C GLU A 30 25.41 -24.32 -19.59
N CYS A 31 25.34 -23.19 -20.29
CA CYS A 31 25.48 -23.16 -21.75
C CYS A 31 26.61 -22.22 -22.15
N GLU A 32 27.46 -22.66 -23.08
CA GLU A 32 28.54 -21.84 -23.63
C GLU A 32 28.59 -21.99 -25.16
N VAL A 33 28.66 -20.85 -25.86
CA VAL A 33 28.94 -20.82 -27.29
C VAL A 33 30.42 -21.05 -27.51
N THR A 34 30.79 -22.24 -27.96
CA THR A 34 32.20 -22.64 -28.12
C THR A 34 32.78 -22.40 -29.50
N GLY A 35 31.94 -22.04 -30.49
CA GLY A 35 32.41 -21.68 -31.82
C GLY A 35 31.31 -21.12 -32.71
N SER A 36 31.68 -20.14 -33.54
CA SER A 36 30.82 -19.49 -34.52
C SER A 36 31.50 -19.53 -35.88
N TYR A 37 30.81 -20.05 -36.89
CA TYR A 37 31.42 -20.37 -38.19
C TYR A 37 30.69 -19.64 -39.33
N PRO A 38 31.14 -18.43 -39.72
CA PRO A 38 30.47 -17.61 -40.73
C PRO A 38 30.37 -18.26 -42.12
N HIS A 39 31.33 -19.12 -42.48
CA HIS A 39 31.35 -19.77 -43.79
C HIS A 39 30.43 -21.01 -43.87
N GLY A 40 30.17 -21.65 -42.73
CA GLY A 40 29.23 -22.79 -42.62
C GLY A 40 27.84 -22.39 -42.10
N GLU A 41 27.64 -21.13 -41.71
CA GLU A 41 26.40 -20.57 -41.18
C GLU A 41 25.83 -21.35 -39.98
N TYR A 42 26.71 -21.74 -39.05
CA TYR A 42 26.33 -22.44 -37.83
C TYR A 42 27.08 -21.95 -36.58
N VAL A 43 26.50 -22.25 -35.42
CA VAL A 43 27.06 -22.00 -34.09
C VAL A 43 27.09 -23.32 -33.31
N ILE A 44 28.15 -23.58 -32.54
CA ILE A 44 28.24 -24.74 -31.65
C ILE A 44 28.09 -24.29 -30.20
N ILE A 45 27.17 -24.94 -29.50
CA ILE A 45 26.82 -24.68 -28.11
C ILE A 45 27.13 -25.93 -27.30
N LYS A 46 27.91 -25.80 -26.25
CA LYS A 46 28.05 -26.85 -25.23
C LYS A 46 27.05 -26.61 -24.12
N VAL A 47 26.46 -27.68 -23.64
CA VAL A 47 25.57 -27.67 -22.48
C VAL A 47 26.06 -28.66 -21.45
N SER A 48 26.17 -28.22 -20.19
CA SER A 48 26.66 -29.02 -19.08
C SER A 48 25.72 -28.95 -17.89
N LYS A 49 25.57 -30.07 -17.17
CA LYS A 49 24.78 -30.15 -15.95
C LYS A 49 25.32 -31.26 -15.04
N GLY A 50 25.93 -30.85 -13.93
CA GLY A 50 26.68 -31.75 -13.06
C GLY A 50 27.84 -32.39 -13.82
N SER A 51 27.87 -33.71 -13.89
CA SER A 51 28.88 -34.47 -14.66
C SER A 51 28.48 -34.79 -16.10
N VAL A 52 27.27 -34.41 -16.53
CA VAL A 52 26.74 -34.72 -17.86
C VAL A 52 26.98 -33.54 -18.79
N ASN A 53 27.50 -33.83 -19.98
CA ASN A 53 27.82 -32.82 -20.99
C ASN A 53 27.31 -33.27 -22.36
N TYR A 54 26.74 -32.33 -23.10
CA TYR A 54 26.35 -32.48 -24.49
C TYR A 54 26.79 -31.27 -25.31
N SER A 55 26.76 -31.43 -26.62
CA SER A 55 27.10 -30.41 -27.59
C SER A 55 26.05 -30.42 -28.70
N LEU A 56 25.66 -29.23 -29.16
CA LEU A 56 24.70 -29.09 -30.25
C LEU A 56 25.15 -28.01 -31.21
N ALA A 57 24.80 -28.18 -32.49
CA ALA A 57 24.99 -27.17 -33.52
C ALA A 57 23.66 -26.54 -33.90
N LEU A 58 23.60 -25.21 -34.01
CA LEU A 58 22.46 -24.50 -34.60
C LEU A 58 22.86 -24.02 -35.99
N LEU A 59 22.19 -24.51 -37.04
CA LEU A 59 22.36 -24.02 -38.41
C LEU A 59 21.28 -23.01 -38.79
N TYR A 60 21.66 -22.06 -39.65
CA TYR A 60 20.73 -21.07 -40.19
C TYR A 60 19.65 -21.69 -41.10
N SER A 61 19.98 -22.70 -41.92
CA SER A 61 19.01 -23.33 -42.83
C SER A 61 19.33 -24.78 -43.20
N CYS A 62 18.30 -25.50 -43.65
CA CYS A 62 18.39 -26.89 -44.10
C CYS A 62 19.27 -27.07 -45.36
N ALA A 63 19.28 -26.09 -46.27
CA ALA A 63 20.01 -26.13 -47.54
C ALA A 63 21.50 -25.79 -47.38
N THR A 64 22.14 -26.42 -46.40
CA THR A 64 23.58 -26.32 -46.14
C THR A 64 24.31 -27.46 -46.85
N ASP A 65 25.55 -27.23 -47.28
CA ASP A 65 26.38 -28.23 -47.95
C ASP A 65 26.56 -29.49 -47.08
N ASN A 66 26.44 -30.69 -47.69
CA ASN A 66 26.58 -31.97 -47.00
C ASN A 66 27.93 -32.14 -46.29
N SER A 67 28.99 -31.49 -46.79
CA SER A 67 30.30 -31.46 -46.12
C SER A 67 30.21 -30.90 -44.70
N VAL A 68 29.42 -29.85 -44.48
CA VAL A 68 29.18 -29.25 -43.15
C VAL A 68 28.44 -30.23 -42.25
N TYR A 69 27.42 -30.92 -42.75
CA TYR A 69 26.71 -31.94 -41.97
C TYR A 69 27.64 -33.09 -41.54
N LYS A 70 28.53 -33.54 -42.42
CA LYS A 70 29.53 -34.59 -42.11
C LYS A 70 30.60 -34.14 -41.13
N ASP A 71 30.93 -32.86 -41.12
CA ASP A 71 31.83 -32.29 -40.12
C ASP A 71 31.14 -32.20 -38.76
N LEU A 72 29.89 -31.72 -38.73
CA LEU A 72 29.09 -31.64 -37.51
C LEU A 72 28.78 -33.01 -36.90
N ASP A 73 28.58 -34.04 -37.72
CA ASP A 73 28.34 -35.43 -37.26
C ASP A 73 29.48 -35.98 -36.38
N LYS A 74 30.68 -35.40 -36.45
CA LYS A 74 31.83 -35.79 -35.62
C LYS A 74 32.01 -34.90 -34.40
N LEU A 75 31.33 -33.76 -34.35
CA LEU A 75 31.63 -32.67 -33.42
C LEU A 75 30.51 -32.43 -32.41
N VAL A 76 29.26 -32.76 -32.75
CA VAL A 76 28.10 -32.48 -31.90
C VAL A 76 27.23 -33.71 -31.66
N ASP A 77 26.48 -33.69 -30.56
CA ASP A 77 25.52 -34.74 -30.20
C ASP A 77 24.13 -34.51 -30.82
N LEU A 78 23.86 -33.30 -31.31
CA LEU A 78 22.58 -32.90 -31.90
C LEU A 78 22.75 -31.76 -32.89
N ILE A 79 22.08 -31.85 -34.04
CA ILE A 79 22.03 -30.77 -35.03
C ILE A 79 20.63 -30.16 -35.03
N VAL A 80 20.55 -28.84 -34.85
CA VAL A 80 19.30 -28.07 -34.75
C VAL A 80 19.22 -27.09 -35.92
N LEU A 81 18.08 -27.04 -36.60
CA LEU A 81 17.82 -26.11 -37.68
C LEU A 81 16.96 -24.93 -37.21
N ASN A 82 17.41 -23.72 -37.55
CA ASN A 82 16.66 -22.47 -37.36
C ASN A 82 15.63 -22.27 -38.49
N GLY A 83 14.74 -23.25 -38.68
CA GLY A 83 13.72 -23.28 -39.74
C GLY A 83 13.08 -24.67 -39.87
N ASP A 84 12.15 -24.82 -40.83
CA ASP A 84 11.50 -26.10 -41.11
C ASP A 84 12.32 -26.98 -42.07
N PHE A 85 12.06 -28.29 -42.04
CA PHE A 85 12.67 -29.25 -42.95
C PHE A 85 12.24 -29.05 -44.40
N TYR A 86 13.23 -29.01 -45.30
CA TYR A 86 12.99 -28.98 -46.74
C TYR A 86 14.01 -29.84 -47.48
N HIS A 87 13.56 -30.98 -48.02
CA HIS A 87 14.42 -32.01 -48.66
C HIS A 87 15.66 -32.38 -47.83
N LEU A 88 15.52 -32.51 -46.50
CA LEU A 88 16.62 -32.76 -45.57
C LEU A 88 17.49 -33.96 -46.00
N GLU A 89 16.88 -35.05 -46.45
CA GLU A 89 17.58 -36.26 -46.90
C GLU A 89 18.53 -36.01 -48.08
N SER A 90 18.28 -34.97 -48.90
CA SER A 90 19.16 -34.58 -50.00
C SER A 90 20.41 -33.83 -49.53
N TYR A 91 20.39 -33.24 -48.34
CA TYR A 91 21.47 -32.41 -47.78
C TYR A 91 22.22 -33.09 -46.65
N ALA A 92 21.52 -33.77 -45.75
CA ALA A 92 22.06 -34.42 -44.55
C ALA A 92 22.19 -35.95 -44.72
N TYR A 93 22.62 -36.43 -45.88
CA TYR A 93 22.82 -37.86 -46.11
C TYR A 93 24.16 -38.35 -45.57
N GLY A 94 24.18 -39.60 -45.07
CA GLY A 94 25.39 -40.29 -44.64
C GLY A 94 25.96 -39.82 -43.29
N ILE A 95 25.12 -39.24 -42.43
CA ILE A 95 25.44 -38.88 -41.05
C ILE A 95 24.67 -39.77 -40.07
N SER A 96 25.15 -39.87 -38.83
CA SER A 96 24.52 -40.64 -37.75
C SER A 96 23.82 -39.76 -36.69
N THR A 97 24.22 -38.49 -36.60
CA THR A 97 23.70 -37.51 -35.65
C THR A 97 22.30 -37.06 -36.04
N ASP A 98 21.41 -37.00 -35.06
CA ASP A 98 20.04 -36.55 -35.27
C ASP A 98 20.00 -35.07 -35.70
N VAL A 99 19.20 -34.79 -36.73
CA VAL A 99 18.89 -33.42 -37.17
C VAL A 99 17.44 -33.11 -36.80
N ILE A 100 17.22 -32.00 -36.10
CA ILE A 100 15.90 -31.60 -35.62
C ILE A 100 15.57 -30.15 -35.97
N GLU A 101 14.28 -29.84 -36.05
CA GLU A 101 13.80 -28.47 -36.05
C GLU A 101 13.83 -27.89 -34.64
N LEU A 102 14.05 -26.57 -34.52
CA LEU A 102 14.10 -25.88 -33.22
C LEU A 102 12.86 -26.15 -32.34
N LYS A 103 11.67 -26.29 -32.94
CA LYS A 103 10.42 -26.59 -32.22
C LYS A 103 10.41 -27.96 -31.52
N SER A 104 11.29 -28.87 -31.92
CA SER A 104 11.41 -30.22 -31.35
C SER A 104 12.48 -30.32 -30.26
N LEU A 105 13.17 -29.22 -29.93
CA LEU A 105 14.28 -29.19 -28.97
C LEU A 105 13.85 -29.63 -27.56
N GLN A 106 12.60 -29.34 -27.16
CA GLN A 106 12.07 -29.70 -25.84
C GLN A 106 12.17 -31.22 -25.57
N ASN A 107 11.97 -32.06 -26.58
CA ASN A 107 12.06 -33.51 -26.43
C ASN A 107 13.48 -33.95 -26.03
N TYR A 108 14.50 -33.28 -26.55
CA TYR A 108 15.90 -33.55 -26.22
C TYR A 108 16.26 -33.01 -24.85
N ILE A 109 15.72 -31.86 -24.45
CA ILE A 109 15.90 -31.35 -23.08
C ILE A 109 15.33 -32.34 -22.06
N ILE A 110 14.15 -32.92 -22.31
CA ILE A 110 13.56 -33.94 -21.42
C ILE A 110 14.45 -35.20 -21.37
N LYS A 111 14.91 -35.67 -22.54
CA LYS A 111 15.81 -36.84 -22.65
C LYS A 111 17.12 -36.60 -21.89
N TRP A 112 17.77 -35.46 -22.11
CA TRP A 112 19.03 -35.10 -21.46
C TRP A 112 18.86 -34.82 -19.97
N ASN A 113 17.75 -34.22 -19.54
CA ASN A 113 17.42 -34.10 -18.11
C ASN A 113 17.26 -35.46 -17.43
N THR A 114 16.69 -36.44 -18.13
CA THR A 114 16.60 -37.82 -17.63
C THR A 114 18.01 -38.38 -17.39
N SER A 115 18.93 -38.17 -18.34
CA SER A 115 20.33 -38.58 -18.22
C SER A 115 21.11 -37.81 -17.13
N ALA A 116 20.72 -36.56 -16.86
CA ALA A 116 21.22 -35.74 -15.77
C ALA A 116 20.35 -35.84 -14.50
N SER A 117 19.85 -37.04 -14.19
CA SER A 117 19.06 -37.32 -12.99
C SER A 117 19.32 -38.74 -12.48
N ASP A 118 19.02 -38.99 -11.21
CA ASP A 118 18.95 -40.34 -10.63
C ASP A 118 17.54 -40.95 -10.70
N GLY A 119 16.65 -40.34 -11.49
CA GLY A 119 15.25 -40.69 -11.63
C GLY A 119 14.30 -39.89 -10.73
N LYS A 120 14.74 -39.39 -9.57
CA LYS A 120 13.93 -38.51 -8.69
C LYS A 120 14.55 -37.14 -8.47
N LEU A 121 15.87 -37.09 -8.38
CA LEU A 121 16.68 -35.90 -8.15
C LEU A 121 17.45 -35.57 -9.42
N SER A 122 17.46 -34.29 -9.78
CA SER A 122 18.31 -33.81 -10.86
C SER A 122 19.74 -33.66 -10.36
N LEU A 123 20.71 -34.03 -11.19
CA LEU A 123 22.12 -33.75 -10.94
C LEU A 123 22.34 -32.26 -11.21
N GLY A 124 22.52 -31.46 -10.17
CA GLY A 124 22.63 -30.00 -10.27
C GLY A 124 21.31 -29.25 -10.07
N GLY A 125 21.42 -27.92 -9.98
CA GLY A 125 20.38 -27.04 -9.45
C GLY A 125 20.93 -26.25 -8.25
N GLN A 126 20.26 -25.16 -7.87
CA GLN A 126 20.67 -24.40 -6.68
C GLN A 126 20.41 -25.21 -5.41
N ASP A 127 21.26 -25.01 -4.39
CA ASP A 127 20.93 -25.36 -3.01
C ASP A 127 19.61 -24.69 -2.60
N ILE A 128 19.01 -25.17 -1.51
CA ILE A 128 17.72 -24.68 -0.95
C ILE A 128 17.59 -23.18 -1.23
N PRO A 129 16.61 -22.76 -2.06
CA PRO A 129 16.51 -21.36 -2.44
C PRO A 129 16.34 -20.53 -1.18
N SER A 130 16.89 -19.31 -1.19
CA SER A 130 16.69 -18.38 -0.09
C SER A 130 15.18 -18.17 0.11
N PHE A 131 14.62 -18.75 1.18
CA PHE A 131 13.22 -18.58 1.50
C PHE A 131 13.06 -17.25 2.23
N LYS A 132 12.17 -16.39 1.71
CA LYS A 132 11.67 -15.29 2.52
C LYS A 132 10.59 -15.86 3.46
N PRO A 133 10.70 -15.66 4.78
CA PRO A 133 9.65 -16.11 5.69
C PRO A 133 8.31 -15.47 5.30
N LYS A 134 7.22 -16.21 5.49
CA LYS A 134 5.87 -15.72 5.18
C LYS A 134 5.51 -14.60 6.15
N GLU A 135 5.51 -13.37 5.66
CA GLU A 135 5.02 -12.20 6.39
C GLU A 135 3.52 -12.30 6.64
N PHE A 136 3.02 -11.52 7.61
CA PHE A 136 1.58 -11.34 7.76
C PHE A 136 0.98 -10.88 6.43
N THR A 137 0.03 -11.65 5.90
CA THR A 137 -0.55 -11.36 4.59
C THR A 137 -1.43 -10.12 4.68
N ASN A 138 -1.12 -9.10 3.90
CA ASN A 138 -1.93 -7.88 3.81
C ASN A 138 -3.18 -8.07 2.95
N HIS A 139 -3.42 -9.28 2.45
CA HIS A 139 -4.60 -9.60 1.65
C HIS A 139 -5.67 -10.29 2.51
N ILE A 140 -6.90 -9.79 2.40
CA ILE A 140 -8.09 -10.34 3.04
C ILE A 140 -9.12 -10.62 1.94
N GLN A 141 -9.41 -11.89 1.69
CA GLN A 141 -10.51 -12.33 0.83
C GLN A 141 -11.64 -12.89 1.70
N SER A 142 -12.80 -12.25 1.73
CA SER A 142 -13.91 -12.66 2.61
C SER A 142 -15.27 -12.13 2.15
N GLU A 143 -16.32 -12.92 2.37
CA GLU A 143 -17.73 -12.48 2.29
C GLU A 143 -18.14 -11.61 3.49
N GLN A 144 -17.36 -11.64 4.58
CA GLN A 144 -17.53 -10.78 5.74
C GLN A 144 -16.24 -10.00 6.04
N PRO A 145 -15.89 -9.02 5.19
CA PRO A 145 -14.64 -8.27 5.28
C PRO A 145 -14.31 -7.73 6.68
N ILE A 146 -15.29 -7.09 7.33
CA ILE A 146 -15.10 -6.47 8.64
C ILE A 146 -14.80 -7.49 9.74
N ASN A 147 -15.46 -8.65 9.72
CA ASN A 147 -15.20 -9.73 10.67
C ASN A 147 -13.80 -10.31 10.47
N GLN A 148 -13.34 -10.37 9.22
CA GLN A 148 -12.02 -10.87 8.90
C GLN A 148 -10.90 -9.87 9.26
N ILE A 149 -11.14 -8.56 9.10
CA ILE A 149 -10.25 -7.49 9.61
C ILE A 149 -10.12 -7.60 11.12
N TRP A 150 -11.24 -7.68 11.85
CA TRP A 150 -11.20 -7.88 13.29
C TRP A 150 -10.50 -9.19 13.67
N SER A 151 -10.76 -10.28 12.95
CA SER A 151 -10.05 -11.55 13.17
C SER A 151 -8.53 -11.39 13.07
N ARG A 152 -8.03 -10.59 12.12
CA ARG A 152 -6.60 -10.24 12.02
C ARG A 152 -6.12 -9.42 13.21
N ILE A 153 -6.84 -8.38 13.61
CA ILE A 153 -6.50 -7.58 14.80
C ILE A 153 -6.43 -8.50 16.03
N ARG A 154 -7.42 -9.38 16.22
CA ARG A 154 -7.51 -10.29 17.37
C ARG A 154 -6.34 -11.27 17.48
N GLN A 155 -5.65 -11.60 16.38
CA GLN A 155 -4.46 -12.45 16.42
C GLN A 155 -3.40 -11.86 17.36
N PHE A 156 -3.28 -10.54 17.38
CA PHE A 156 -2.30 -9.84 18.21
C PHE A 156 -2.68 -9.71 19.68
N ARG A 157 -3.83 -10.25 20.12
CA ARG A 157 -4.15 -10.43 21.57
C ARG A 157 -3.20 -11.40 22.27
N THR A 158 -2.48 -12.22 21.49
CA THR A 158 -1.54 -13.20 22.03
C THR A 158 -0.11 -12.65 21.99
N MET A 159 0.62 -12.82 23.09
CA MET A 159 2.02 -12.33 23.19
C MET A 159 2.91 -12.90 22.08
N GLY A 160 2.74 -14.17 21.72
CA GLY A 160 3.57 -14.81 20.68
C GLY A 160 3.37 -14.24 19.28
N LEU A 161 2.14 -13.83 18.91
CA LEU A 161 1.90 -13.19 17.61
C LEU A 161 2.24 -11.69 17.63
N ALA A 162 2.05 -11.02 18.77
CA ALA A 162 2.52 -9.66 19.00
C ALA A 162 4.05 -9.56 18.88
N GLU A 163 4.80 -10.50 19.47
CA GLU A 163 6.26 -10.58 19.36
C GLU A 163 6.71 -10.76 17.90
N LYS A 164 6.06 -11.66 17.15
CA LYS A 164 6.34 -11.87 15.72
C LYS A 164 6.07 -10.61 14.90
N LEU A 165 5.00 -9.87 15.20
CA LEU A 165 4.72 -8.61 14.52
C LEU A 165 5.84 -7.60 14.77
N ILE A 166 6.26 -7.41 16.02
CA ILE A 166 7.33 -6.46 16.37
C ILE A 166 8.65 -6.87 15.69
N GLN A 167 8.99 -8.16 15.68
CA GLN A 167 10.18 -8.66 14.96
C GLN A 167 10.09 -8.40 13.46
N GLN A 168 8.93 -8.62 12.84
CA GLN A 168 8.71 -8.28 11.43
C GLN A 168 8.90 -6.78 11.19
N ARG A 169 8.36 -5.92 12.06
CA ARG A 169 8.51 -4.45 11.95
C ARG A 169 9.97 -4.02 12.13
N CYS A 170 10.71 -4.65 13.05
CA CYS A 170 12.15 -4.44 13.25
C CYS A 170 12.93 -4.76 11.97
N ASN A 171 12.66 -5.92 11.36
CA ASN A 171 13.27 -6.32 10.10
C ASN A 171 12.93 -5.34 8.96
N HIS A 172 11.67 -4.91 8.87
CA HIS A 172 11.21 -3.97 7.84
C HIS A 172 11.95 -2.63 7.89
N PHE A 173 12.19 -2.10 9.09
CA PHE A 173 12.92 -0.85 9.29
C PHE A 173 14.43 -1.01 9.49
N GLY A 174 14.98 -2.23 9.37
CA GLY A 174 16.40 -2.50 9.64
C GLY A 174 16.84 -2.11 11.06
N THR A 175 15.92 -2.15 12.03
CA THR A 175 16.17 -1.79 13.43
C THR A 175 16.36 -3.06 14.26
N GLN A 176 17.35 -3.08 15.17
CA GLN A 176 17.51 -4.16 16.14
C GLN A 176 17.09 -3.68 17.52
N LEU A 177 16.27 -4.48 18.21
CA LEU A 177 15.86 -4.26 19.59
C LEU A 177 16.33 -5.42 20.46
N GLU A 178 16.68 -5.11 21.70
CA GLU A 178 16.96 -6.11 22.73
C GLU A 178 15.74 -7.01 22.96
N TYR A 179 15.98 -8.29 23.24
CA TYR A 179 14.93 -9.29 23.38
C TYR A 179 13.91 -8.93 24.48
N ASP A 180 14.38 -8.38 25.60
CA ASP A 180 13.52 -7.96 26.70
C ASP A 180 12.62 -6.78 26.33
N VAL A 181 13.09 -5.87 25.47
CA VAL A 181 12.29 -4.76 24.92
C VAL A 181 11.21 -5.30 23.99
N ILE A 182 11.56 -6.26 23.13
CA ILE A 182 10.58 -6.93 22.25
C ILE A 182 9.48 -7.58 23.09
N LYS A 183 9.85 -8.30 24.16
CA LYS A 183 8.88 -8.91 25.08
C LYS A 183 7.98 -7.88 25.77
N ALA A 184 8.56 -6.79 26.29
CA ALA A 184 7.82 -5.74 26.97
C ALA A 184 6.83 -5.04 26.01
N LYS A 185 7.27 -4.72 24.78
CA LYS A 185 6.39 -4.23 23.71
C LYS A 185 5.29 -5.23 23.38
N ALA A 186 5.61 -6.51 23.20
CA ALA A 186 4.66 -7.56 22.83
C ALA A 186 3.57 -7.75 23.90
N LEU A 187 3.94 -7.71 25.18
CA LEU A 187 3.00 -7.77 26.29
C LEU A 187 2.04 -6.57 26.28
N GLY A 188 2.57 -5.36 26.13
CA GLY A 188 1.77 -4.15 26.04
C GLY A 188 0.85 -4.15 24.82
N LEU A 189 1.37 -4.52 23.65
CA LEU A 189 0.62 -4.64 22.41
C LEU A 189 -0.56 -5.60 22.58
N ALA A 190 -0.31 -6.79 23.12
CA ALA A 190 -1.35 -7.79 23.35
C ALA A 190 -2.46 -7.28 24.29
N PHE A 191 -2.08 -6.59 25.37
CA PHE A 191 -3.02 -5.98 26.31
C PHE A 191 -3.85 -4.86 25.65
N CYS A 192 -3.21 -3.95 24.91
CA CYS A 192 -3.90 -2.87 24.20
C CYS A 192 -4.89 -3.40 23.15
N ILE A 193 -4.50 -4.44 22.38
CA ILE A 193 -5.38 -5.07 21.40
C ILE A 193 -6.57 -5.77 22.08
N GLN A 194 -6.36 -6.43 23.21
CA GLN A 194 -7.44 -7.03 24.00
C GLN A 194 -8.43 -5.95 24.48
N ASN A 195 -7.95 -4.88 25.10
CA ASN A 195 -8.78 -3.77 25.56
C ASN A 195 -9.56 -3.12 24.41
N ALA A 196 -8.88 -2.84 23.28
CA ALA A 196 -9.52 -2.29 22.10
C ALA A 196 -10.70 -3.16 21.67
N CYS A 197 -10.49 -4.47 21.58
CA CYS A 197 -11.55 -5.36 21.19
C CYS A 197 -12.71 -5.39 22.18
N ASP A 198 -12.42 -5.43 23.49
CA ASP A 198 -13.46 -5.44 24.52
C ASP A 198 -14.32 -4.18 24.47
N TYR A 199 -13.69 -3.02 24.23
CA TYR A 199 -14.40 -1.75 24.05
C TYR A 199 -15.28 -1.72 22.79
N PHE A 200 -14.78 -2.17 21.63
CA PHE A 200 -15.58 -2.21 20.41
C PHE A 200 -16.71 -3.25 20.50
N GLU A 201 -16.45 -4.42 21.08
CA GLU A 201 -17.48 -5.44 21.31
C GLU A 201 -18.55 -4.94 22.30
N ALA A 202 -18.18 -4.19 23.33
CA ALA A 202 -19.12 -3.54 24.24
C ALA A 202 -19.93 -2.43 23.55
N ALA A 203 -19.28 -1.58 22.75
CA ALA A 203 -19.92 -0.47 22.03
C ALA A 203 -21.09 -0.95 21.16
N SER A 204 -20.92 -2.09 20.47
CA SER A 204 -21.95 -2.69 19.62
C SER A 204 -23.26 -3.09 20.35
N LYS A 205 -23.22 -3.19 21.69
CA LYS A 205 -24.35 -3.62 22.53
C LYS A 205 -24.88 -2.50 23.42
N GLN A 206 -24.20 -1.36 23.45
CA GLN A 206 -24.48 -0.27 24.37
C GLN A 206 -25.37 0.81 23.75
N LYS A 207 -26.03 1.60 24.61
CA LYS A 207 -26.74 2.80 24.17
C LYS A 207 -25.75 3.89 23.75
N LEU A 208 -26.21 4.83 22.94
CA LEU A 208 -25.41 5.88 22.30
C LEU A 208 -24.32 6.50 23.19
N ASN A 209 -24.68 7.07 24.34
CA ASN A 209 -23.70 7.73 25.22
C ASN A 209 -22.58 6.78 25.67
N GLN A 210 -22.91 5.53 25.99
CA GLN A 210 -21.93 4.52 26.38
C GLN A 210 -21.13 4.00 25.17
N ARG A 211 -21.79 3.85 24.02
CA ARG A 211 -21.16 3.51 22.73
C ARG A 211 -20.06 4.52 22.38
N VAL A 212 -20.34 5.83 22.45
CA VAL A 212 -19.34 6.91 22.24
C VAL A 212 -18.13 6.72 23.14
N VAL A 213 -18.36 6.54 24.44
CA VAL A 213 -17.28 6.42 25.43
C VAL A 213 -16.45 5.17 25.19
N SER A 214 -17.10 4.03 24.91
CA SER A 214 -16.41 2.78 24.59
C SER A 214 -15.58 2.91 23.32
N LEU A 215 -16.13 3.49 22.24
CA LEU A 215 -15.38 3.70 20.99
C LEU A 215 -14.19 4.63 21.19
N TYR A 216 -14.33 5.69 21.98
CA TYR A 216 -13.20 6.57 22.32
C TYR A 216 -12.06 5.80 23.01
N TYR A 217 -12.34 5.06 24.07
CA TYR A 217 -11.29 4.29 24.76
C TYR A 217 -10.76 3.13 23.92
N GLY A 218 -11.59 2.53 23.06
CA GLY A 218 -11.16 1.55 22.06
C GLY A 218 -10.18 2.15 21.06
N ALA A 219 -10.43 3.36 20.57
CA ALA A 219 -9.53 4.08 19.66
C ALA A 219 -8.18 4.40 20.31
N ILE A 220 -8.18 4.86 21.57
CA ILE A 220 -6.94 5.10 22.34
C ILE A 220 -6.15 3.80 22.54
N ALA A 221 -6.83 2.69 22.81
CA ALA A 221 -6.18 1.38 22.93
C ALA A 221 -5.56 0.92 21.60
N LEU A 222 -6.22 1.14 20.46
CA LEU A 222 -5.65 0.85 19.14
C LEU A 222 -4.47 1.77 18.79
N ALA A 223 -4.55 3.06 19.11
CA ALA A 223 -3.45 4.01 18.94
C ALA A 223 -2.22 3.60 19.79
N SER A 224 -2.46 3.18 21.03
CA SER A 224 -1.41 2.65 21.91
C SER A 224 -0.77 1.38 21.33
N ALA A 225 -1.58 0.48 20.78
CA ALA A 225 -1.10 -0.73 20.12
C ALA A 225 -0.24 -0.42 18.88
N GLU A 226 -0.66 0.55 18.06
CA GLU A 226 0.11 1.04 16.91
C GLU A 226 1.51 1.52 17.32
N MET A 227 1.58 2.35 18.36
CA MET A 227 2.86 2.84 18.90
C MET A 227 3.75 1.69 19.40
N LEU A 228 3.19 0.73 20.13
CA LEU A 228 3.93 -0.42 20.68
C LEU A 228 4.41 -1.40 19.61
N ALA A 229 3.67 -1.55 18.51
CA ALA A 229 4.06 -2.40 17.38
C ALA A 229 5.27 -1.83 16.62
N SER A 230 5.47 -0.51 16.64
CA SER A 230 6.58 0.16 15.95
C SER A 230 7.90 0.00 16.71
N PRO A 231 9.03 -0.30 16.02
CA PRO A 231 10.35 -0.34 16.64
C PRO A 231 10.79 1.01 17.21
N LYS A 232 10.33 2.11 16.61
CA LYS A 232 10.65 3.49 17.03
C LYS A 232 9.69 4.04 18.10
N GLY A 233 8.62 3.30 18.41
CA GLY A 233 7.67 3.69 19.45
C GLY A 233 8.11 3.27 20.86
N PRO A 234 7.23 3.43 21.86
CA PRO A 234 7.51 3.19 23.28
C PRO A 234 8.03 1.78 23.56
N ALA A 235 8.96 1.65 24.49
CA ALA A 235 9.61 0.39 24.84
C ALA A 235 8.70 -0.57 25.64
N SER A 236 7.62 -0.06 26.25
CA SER A 236 6.73 -0.87 27.09
C SER A 236 5.35 -0.23 27.28
N LEU A 237 4.40 -1.01 27.81
CA LEU A 237 3.10 -0.50 28.24
C LEU A 237 3.24 0.63 29.28
N GLN A 238 4.22 0.52 30.20
CA GLN A 238 4.42 1.53 31.24
C GLN A 238 4.74 2.90 30.64
N GLU A 239 5.55 2.93 29.58
CA GLU A 239 5.90 4.17 28.90
C GLU A 239 4.68 4.79 28.19
N VAL A 240 3.81 3.97 27.61
CA VAL A 240 2.53 4.44 27.06
C VAL A 240 1.64 5.02 28.16
N GLU A 241 1.52 4.34 29.30
CA GLU A 241 0.75 4.83 30.44
C GLU A 241 1.31 6.16 30.97
N ASP A 242 2.63 6.33 30.99
CA ASP A 242 3.29 7.57 31.40
C ASP A 242 2.89 8.76 30.51
N MET A 243 2.63 8.53 29.22
CA MET A 243 2.11 9.56 28.31
C MET A 243 0.71 10.03 28.71
N THR A 244 -0.12 9.13 29.25
CA THR A 244 -1.49 9.44 29.67
C THR A 244 -1.56 10.13 31.04
N LYS A 245 -0.50 10.05 31.87
CA LYS A 245 -0.45 10.69 33.20
C LYS A 245 -0.61 12.21 33.14
N PHE A 246 -0.20 12.84 32.03
CA PHE A 246 -0.35 14.27 31.79
C PHE A 246 -1.68 14.65 31.12
N GLY A 247 -2.61 13.70 31.00
CA GLY A 247 -3.91 13.86 30.37
C GLY A 247 -3.94 13.40 28.91
N HIS A 248 -5.03 13.72 28.22
CA HIS A 248 -5.27 13.27 26.85
C HIS A 248 -4.46 14.03 25.79
N GLY A 249 -3.86 15.17 26.14
CA GLY A 249 -3.20 16.07 25.19
C GLY A 249 -4.16 16.86 24.29
N LEU A 250 -5.43 16.86 24.67
CA LEU A 250 -6.52 17.62 24.08
C LEU A 250 -7.23 18.40 25.18
N PHE A 251 -7.81 19.54 24.83
CA PHE A 251 -8.72 20.29 25.69
C PHE A 251 -10.03 20.55 24.99
N THR A 252 -11.06 20.88 25.77
CA THR A 252 -12.33 21.39 25.26
C THR A 252 -12.69 22.70 25.93
N PHE A 253 -13.46 23.54 25.24
CA PHE A 253 -14.11 24.71 25.83
C PHE A 253 -15.56 24.77 25.35
N ASP A 254 -16.43 25.33 26.20
CA ASP A 254 -17.85 25.43 25.91
C ASP A 254 -18.08 26.42 24.76
N SER A 255 -19.22 26.31 24.08
CA SER A 255 -19.41 26.91 22.77
C SER A 255 -19.07 28.39 22.64
N VAL A 256 -18.52 28.76 21.48
CA VAL A 256 -18.32 30.15 21.02
C VAL A 256 -19.40 30.62 20.03
N SER A 257 -20.42 29.80 19.77
CA SER A 257 -21.55 30.12 18.89
C SER A 257 -22.91 29.85 19.53
N ASP A 258 -23.97 30.42 18.93
CA ASP A 258 -25.37 30.23 19.34
C ASP A 258 -25.82 28.76 19.32
N ASN A 259 -25.19 27.94 18.48
CA ASN A 259 -25.36 26.50 18.47
C ASN A 259 -24.25 25.85 19.33
N PRO A 260 -24.57 25.42 20.57
CA PRO A 260 -23.58 24.93 21.50
C PRO A 260 -22.91 23.61 21.10
N PHE A 261 -23.52 22.85 20.19
CA PHE A 261 -22.91 21.65 19.64
C PHE A 261 -21.90 22.01 18.56
N GLU A 262 -22.28 22.87 17.61
CA GLU A 262 -21.38 23.28 16.54
C GLU A 262 -20.16 24.04 17.07
N GLY A 263 -20.39 25.04 17.91
CA GLY A 263 -19.33 25.88 18.46
C GLY A 263 -18.54 25.22 19.57
N PHE A 264 -18.78 23.95 19.92
CA PHE A 264 -18.01 23.24 20.94
C PHE A 264 -16.55 23.15 20.52
N VAL A 265 -15.65 23.77 21.30
CA VAL A 265 -14.25 23.95 20.91
C VAL A 265 -13.41 22.78 21.37
N VAL A 266 -12.50 22.34 20.50
CA VAL A 266 -11.49 21.32 20.75
C VAL A 266 -10.13 21.89 20.37
N GLY A 267 -9.09 21.60 21.14
CA GLY A 267 -7.73 21.99 20.76
C GLY A 267 -6.68 21.07 21.34
N VAL A 268 -5.45 21.21 20.84
CA VAL A 268 -4.30 20.39 21.24
C VAL A 268 -3.48 21.04 22.34
N LEU A 269 -2.77 20.21 23.09
CA LEU A 269 -1.79 20.64 24.08
C LEU A 269 -0.43 20.01 23.81
N SER A 270 0.65 20.68 24.23
CA SER A 270 2.04 20.19 24.07
C SER A 270 2.39 19.00 24.97
N ASN A 271 1.43 18.42 25.68
CA ASN A 271 1.61 17.30 26.61
C ASN A 271 0.53 16.23 26.40
N GLY A 272 0.56 15.16 27.20
CA GLY A 272 -0.45 14.11 27.15
C GLY A 272 -0.32 13.17 25.96
N PHE A 273 -1.25 12.22 25.88
CA PHE A 273 -1.20 11.12 24.91
C PHE A 273 -1.25 11.59 23.46
N PHE A 274 -2.19 12.47 23.08
CA PHE A 274 -2.38 12.88 21.69
C PHE A 274 -1.14 13.56 21.11
N CYS A 275 -0.50 14.47 21.85
CA CYS A 275 0.76 15.09 21.44
C CYS A 275 1.86 14.04 21.19
N LYS A 276 2.02 13.08 22.10
CA LYS A 276 3.02 12.01 21.96
C LYS A 276 2.72 11.08 20.80
N TRP A 277 1.45 10.85 20.50
CA TRP A 277 1.05 10.08 19.34
C TRP A 277 1.32 10.85 18.03
N MET A 278 1.02 12.15 17.96
CA MET A 278 1.29 12.96 16.77
C MET A 278 2.80 13.10 16.49
N ASP A 279 3.61 13.32 17.53
CA ASP A 279 5.08 13.30 17.45
C ASP A 279 5.60 11.96 16.91
N PHE A 280 5.06 10.84 17.41
CA PHE A 280 5.37 9.50 16.92
C PHE A 280 5.01 9.31 15.43
N LEU A 281 3.91 9.91 14.96
CA LEU A 281 3.50 9.87 13.56
C LEU A 281 4.30 10.83 12.66
N GLY A 282 5.19 11.64 13.25
CA GLY A 282 6.04 12.59 12.53
C GLY A 282 5.39 13.95 12.26
N CYS A 283 4.31 14.29 12.97
CA CYS A 283 3.76 15.64 12.95
C CYS A 283 4.66 16.61 13.73
N ASP A 284 4.76 17.86 13.28
CA ASP A 284 5.45 18.90 14.06
C ASP A 284 4.56 19.35 15.24
N VAL A 285 4.94 18.95 16.45
CA VAL A 285 4.25 19.30 17.70
C VAL A 285 4.95 20.43 18.47
N ALA A 286 6.02 21.01 17.94
CA ALA A 286 6.84 21.99 18.66
C ALA A 286 6.07 23.26 19.03
N LEU A 287 5.09 23.63 18.20
CA LEU A 287 4.27 24.83 18.36
C LEU A 287 2.95 24.57 19.11
N TYR A 288 2.69 23.33 19.55
CA TYR A 288 1.46 23.03 20.29
C TYR A 288 1.38 23.87 21.58
N PRO A 289 0.18 24.40 21.93
CA PRO A 289 0.02 25.22 23.13
C PRO A 289 0.32 24.47 24.42
N SER A 290 1.07 25.07 25.35
CA SER A 290 1.36 24.47 26.66
C SER A 290 0.24 24.61 27.68
N LYS A 291 -0.75 25.47 27.41
CA LYS A 291 -1.84 25.80 28.34
C LYS A 291 -3.15 25.87 27.58
N LYS A 292 -4.20 25.31 28.20
CA LYS A 292 -5.57 25.47 27.71
C LYS A 292 -6.09 26.91 27.96
N PRO A 293 -6.98 27.42 27.10
CA PRO A 293 -7.78 28.62 27.36
C PRO A 293 -8.48 28.57 28.72
N ARG A 294 -8.61 29.72 29.38
CA ARG A 294 -9.33 29.82 30.68
C ARG A 294 -10.65 30.55 30.56
N LYS A 295 -10.80 31.41 29.56
CA LYS A 295 -11.99 32.19 29.26
C LYS A 295 -12.26 32.15 27.77
N GLU A 296 -13.50 32.47 27.39
CA GLU A 296 -13.95 32.49 25.99
C GLU A 296 -13.11 33.45 25.14
N THR A 297 -12.73 34.61 25.69
CA THR A 297 -11.86 35.59 25.03
C THR A 297 -10.45 35.10 24.74
N ASP A 298 -10.02 33.98 25.34
CA ASP A 298 -8.71 33.38 25.10
C ASP A 298 -8.75 32.43 23.88
N ILE A 299 -9.92 32.20 23.28
CA ILE A 299 -10.12 31.32 22.14
C ILE A 299 -9.96 32.12 20.87
N ASP A 300 -9.01 31.69 20.05
CA ASP A 300 -8.75 32.22 18.73
C ASP A 300 -8.93 31.10 17.72
N LEU A 301 -10.04 31.13 16.98
CA LEU A 301 -10.31 30.14 15.92
C LEU A 301 -9.46 30.37 14.66
N SER A 302 -8.71 31.48 14.57
CA SER A 302 -7.70 31.64 13.51
C SER A 302 -6.41 30.88 13.81
N ASN A 303 -6.25 30.39 15.05
CA ASN A 303 -5.15 29.53 15.45
C ASN A 303 -5.41 28.10 14.97
N GLU A 304 -4.50 27.57 14.15
CA GLU A 304 -4.60 26.22 13.57
C GLU A 304 -4.66 25.08 14.61
N TYR A 305 -4.27 25.33 15.86
CA TYR A 305 -4.29 24.35 16.96
C TYR A 305 -5.62 24.30 17.73
N VAL A 306 -6.63 25.05 17.29
CA VAL A 306 -7.96 25.14 17.88
C VAL A 306 -9.00 25.01 16.77
N ILE A 307 -10.00 24.16 16.99
CA ILE A 307 -11.02 23.84 16.00
C ILE A 307 -12.37 23.64 16.68
N THR A 308 -13.46 23.84 15.94
CA THR A 308 -14.80 23.54 16.44
C THR A 308 -15.19 22.07 16.17
N LEU A 309 -16.15 21.56 16.93
CA LEU A 309 -16.64 20.19 16.73
C LEU A 309 -17.29 20.04 15.35
N ILE A 310 -18.05 21.03 14.87
CA ILE A 310 -18.65 20.94 13.54
C ILE A 310 -17.61 20.94 12.44
N GLU A 311 -16.56 21.73 12.59
CA GLU A 311 -15.45 21.75 11.65
C GLU A 311 -14.74 20.39 11.63
N LEU A 312 -14.51 19.75 12.79
CA LEU A 312 -13.97 18.38 12.83
C LEU A 312 -14.83 17.38 12.03
N PHE A 313 -16.16 17.45 12.14
CA PHE A 313 -17.05 16.59 11.34
C PHE A 313 -16.92 16.85 9.84
N SER A 314 -16.61 18.09 9.43
CA SER A 314 -16.46 18.48 8.03
C SER A 314 -15.22 17.85 7.35
N HIS A 315 -14.29 17.29 8.13
CA HIS A 315 -13.13 16.53 7.63
C HIS A 315 -13.45 15.06 7.33
N ILE A 316 -14.67 14.58 7.56
CA ILE A 316 -15.05 13.16 7.35
C ILE A 316 -15.83 13.03 6.04
N PRO A 317 -15.23 12.50 4.95
CA PRO A 317 -15.88 12.42 3.65
C PRO A 317 -17.17 11.61 3.64
N GLU A 318 -17.22 10.55 4.44
CA GLU A 318 -18.39 9.66 4.50
C GLU A 318 -19.64 10.33 5.07
N LEU A 319 -19.51 11.51 5.69
CA LEU A 319 -20.64 12.25 6.25
C LEU A 319 -21.16 13.34 5.32
N GLU A 320 -20.61 13.50 4.11
CA GLU A 320 -20.89 14.64 3.23
C GLU A 320 -22.39 14.98 3.13
N GLU A 321 -23.22 13.99 2.79
CA GLU A 321 -24.63 14.20 2.51
C GLU A 321 -25.38 14.69 3.75
N LEU A 322 -25.27 13.96 4.87
CA LEU A 322 -25.94 14.35 6.12
C LEU A 322 -25.36 15.62 6.72
N PHE A 323 -24.05 15.80 6.67
CA PHE A 323 -23.38 16.99 7.18
C PHE A 323 -23.93 18.26 6.53
N ARG A 324 -24.09 18.26 5.19
CA ARG A 324 -24.63 19.39 4.44
C ARG A 324 -26.13 19.62 4.67
N MET A 325 -26.86 18.63 5.17
CA MET A 325 -28.27 18.80 5.55
C MET A 325 -28.43 19.44 6.92
N VAL A 326 -27.47 19.25 7.83
CA VAL A 326 -27.57 19.69 9.23
C VAL A 326 -26.72 20.91 9.58
N SER A 327 -25.75 21.28 8.72
CA SER A 327 -24.87 22.43 8.94
C SER A 327 -24.58 23.19 7.65
N ASP A 328 -24.44 24.52 7.78
CA ASP A 328 -23.97 25.41 6.72
C ASP A 328 -22.43 25.50 6.66
N SER A 329 -21.73 24.78 7.53
CA SER A 329 -20.26 24.77 7.57
C SER A 329 -19.66 24.20 6.29
N SER A 330 -18.53 24.73 5.85
CA SER A 330 -17.83 24.21 4.68
C SER A 330 -17.17 22.86 4.97
N ILE A 331 -17.13 22.01 3.96
CA ILE A 331 -16.41 20.74 4.00
C ILE A 331 -14.90 20.98 3.93
N ASN A 332 -14.12 20.11 4.58
CA ASN A 332 -12.66 20.19 4.66
C ASN A 332 -11.97 18.92 4.11
N TRP A 333 -12.40 18.51 2.93
CA TRP A 333 -11.71 17.52 2.10
C TRP A 333 -11.91 17.84 0.62
N LEU A 334 -11.02 17.30 -0.23
CA LEU A 334 -10.99 17.54 -1.67
C LEU A 334 -10.86 16.23 -2.43
N THR A 335 -11.37 16.15 -3.66
CA THR A 335 -11.10 15.00 -4.54
C THR A 335 -10.01 15.36 -5.55
N PHE A 336 -9.01 14.50 -5.69
CA PHE A 336 -7.96 14.64 -6.70
C PHE A 336 -8.13 13.56 -7.77
N ARG A 337 -8.06 13.93 -9.05
CA ARG A 337 -8.15 13.00 -10.17
C ARG A 337 -7.07 13.29 -11.20
N TYR A 338 -6.60 12.25 -11.89
CA TYR A 338 -5.66 12.43 -12.99
C TYR A 338 -6.33 13.17 -14.15
N ASP A 339 -5.75 14.27 -14.60
CA ASP A 339 -6.26 15.04 -15.72
C ASP A 339 -5.81 14.39 -17.04
N SER A 340 -6.66 13.55 -17.63
CA SER A 340 -6.32 12.82 -18.84
C SER A 340 -6.17 13.72 -20.06
N ASP A 341 -6.86 14.86 -20.08
CA ASP A 341 -6.82 15.81 -21.20
C ASP A 341 -5.53 16.61 -21.17
N ALA A 342 -5.11 17.10 -20.00
CA ALA A 342 -3.88 17.86 -19.83
C ALA A 342 -2.62 16.99 -19.96
N ASN A 343 -2.66 15.73 -19.51
CA ASN A 343 -1.49 14.86 -19.57
C ASN A 343 -1.36 14.06 -20.88
N GLY A 344 -2.46 13.93 -21.64
CA GLY A 344 -2.54 13.12 -22.85
C GLY A 344 -2.74 11.62 -22.57
N SER A 345 -3.06 10.86 -23.62
CA SER A 345 -3.39 9.43 -23.51
C SER A 345 -2.21 8.59 -23.00
N PHE A 346 -2.50 7.67 -22.08
CA PHE A 346 -1.55 6.68 -21.59
C PHE A 346 -1.04 5.82 -22.76
N ARG A 347 0.24 5.97 -23.14
CA ARG A 347 0.88 5.11 -24.15
C ARG A 347 1.75 4.08 -23.45
N PHE A 348 1.54 2.81 -23.79
CA PHE A 348 2.48 1.75 -23.39
C PHE A 348 3.87 2.10 -23.96
N ASN A 349 4.93 2.01 -23.14
CA ASN A 349 6.33 2.36 -23.45
C ASN A 349 6.76 3.84 -23.52
N THR A 350 5.98 4.81 -23.04
CA THR A 350 6.53 6.16 -22.80
C THR A 350 7.22 6.26 -21.44
N GLU A 351 8.35 6.98 -21.39
CA GLU A 351 9.04 7.30 -20.14
C GLU A 351 8.07 7.99 -19.17
N ARG A 352 7.96 7.46 -17.95
CA ARG A 352 7.00 7.98 -16.97
C ARG A 352 7.45 9.35 -16.51
N LYS A 353 6.60 10.35 -16.75
CA LYS A 353 6.84 11.71 -16.29
C LYS A 353 6.81 11.75 -14.76
N ARG A 354 7.66 12.60 -14.19
CA ARG A 354 7.74 12.85 -12.75
C ARG A 354 6.87 14.01 -12.28
N ASP A 355 6.10 14.57 -13.22
CA ASP A 355 5.10 15.60 -12.99
C ASP A 355 3.81 15.19 -13.71
N SER A 356 2.67 15.38 -13.05
CA SER A 356 1.35 15.07 -13.62
C SER A 356 0.35 16.17 -13.29
N TYR A 357 -0.44 16.60 -14.26
CA TYR A 357 -1.61 17.43 -13.97
C TYR A 357 -2.71 16.62 -13.30
N VAL A 358 -3.37 17.23 -12.32
CA VAL A 358 -4.54 16.68 -11.64
C VAL A 358 -5.66 17.70 -11.67
N SER A 359 -6.89 17.22 -11.76
CA SER A 359 -8.06 18.01 -11.41
C SER A 359 -8.38 17.85 -9.93
N ILE A 360 -8.74 18.96 -9.29
CA ILE A 360 -9.10 19.04 -7.88
C ILE A 360 -10.55 19.49 -7.83
N ASN A 361 -11.41 18.76 -7.11
CA ASN A 361 -12.80 19.12 -6.90
C ASN A 361 -13.04 19.49 -5.44
N ASP A 362 -13.58 20.68 -5.21
CA ASP A 362 -14.18 21.10 -3.96
C ASP A 362 -15.71 21.12 -4.11
N ILE A 363 -16.35 20.07 -3.58
CA ILE A 363 -17.81 19.92 -3.66
C ILE A 363 -18.57 20.98 -2.83
N SER A 364 -17.91 21.60 -1.85
CA SER A 364 -18.51 22.64 -1.00
C SER A 364 -18.47 24.03 -1.60
N CYS A 365 -17.75 24.21 -2.70
CA CYS A 365 -17.54 25.52 -3.34
C CYS A 365 -17.01 26.60 -2.38
N SER A 366 -16.21 26.20 -1.37
CA SER A 366 -15.71 27.09 -0.31
C SER A 366 -14.26 27.49 -0.49
N LYS A 367 -13.45 26.69 -1.19
CA LYS A 367 -12.00 26.91 -1.30
C LYS A 367 -11.68 27.82 -2.48
N THR A 368 -10.68 28.67 -2.28
CA THR A 368 -10.09 29.52 -3.33
C THR A 368 -8.76 28.94 -3.82
N ILE A 369 -8.20 29.48 -4.92
CA ILE A 369 -6.84 29.12 -5.36
C ILE A 369 -5.81 29.32 -4.24
N ASP A 370 -5.94 30.40 -3.46
CA ASP A 370 -5.03 30.69 -2.35
C ASP A 370 -5.15 29.66 -1.22
N ASP A 371 -6.34 29.11 -0.98
CA ASP A 371 -6.53 28.05 0.02
C ASP A 371 -5.92 26.73 -0.44
N ILE A 372 -6.07 26.39 -1.74
CA ILE A 372 -5.39 25.23 -2.32
C ILE A 372 -3.87 25.40 -2.27
N ALA A 373 -3.35 26.59 -2.56
CA ALA A 373 -1.93 26.89 -2.55
C ALA A 373 -1.30 26.84 -1.14
N LYS A 374 -2.08 27.01 -0.08
CA LYS A 374 -1.61 26.89 1.33
C LYS A 374 -1.49 25.44 1.80
N LEU A 375 -2.06 24.47 1.09
CA LEU A 375 -1.91 23.07 1.44
C LEU A 375 -0.44 22.67 1.32
N ASP A 376 0.06 21.91 2.29
CA ASP A 376 1.41 21.34 2.26
C ASP A 376 1.47 20.16 1.26
N LEU A 377 1.35 20.51 -0.02
CA LEU A 377 1.35 19.60 -1.15
C LEU A 377 2.32 20.11 -2.22
N PRO A 378 3.00 19.20 -2.96
CA PRO A 378 3.94 19.59 -4.01
C PRO A 378 3.20 19.97 -5.30
N ILE A 379 2.36 21.01 -5.24
CA ILE A 379 1.51 21.47 -6.35
C ILE A 379 1.93 22.84 -6.87
N GLU A 380 1.83 23.01 -8.19
CA GLU A 380 2.14 24.24 -8.91
C GLU A 380 1.04 24.54 -9.94
N GLN A 381 1.05 25.74 -10.53
CA GLN A 381 0.18 26.10 -11.66
C GLN A 381 -1.32 25.87 -11.39
N ILE A 382 -1.77 26.27 -10.19
CA ILE A 382 -3.17 26.12 -9.78
C ILE A 382 -4.02 27.12 -10.56
N GLU A 383 -5.05 26.64 -11.25
CA GLU A 383 -6.01 27.48 -11.95
C GLU A 383 -7.43 26.94 -11.85
N TYR A 384 -8.43 27.82 -11.93
CA TYR A 384 -9.83 27.41 -12.06
C TYR A 384 -10.07 26.77 -13.42
N ILE A 385 -10.88 25.71 -13.44
CA ILE A 385 -11.36 25.08 -14.66
C ILE A 385 -12.89 24.98 -14.65
N GLN A 386 -13.49 24.96 -15.84
CA GLN A 386 -14.90 24.66 -16.00
C GLN A 386 -15.11 23.14 -15.99
N SER A 387 -16.22 22.70 -15.40
CA SER A 387 -16.61 21.30 -15.31
C SER A 387 -18.13 21.19 -15.36
N GLU A 388 -18.63 20.09 -15.93
CA GLU A 388 -20.06 19.76 -15.89
C GLU A 388 -20.46 19.08 -14.57
N HIS A 389 -19.49 18.68 -13.74
CA HIS A 389 -19.72 18.06 -12.45
C HIS A 389 -19.93 19.12 -11.35
N PRO A 390 -20.72 18.82 -10.30
CA PRO A 390 -20.91 19.73 -9.18
C PRO A 390 -19.59 20.08 -8.46
N GLY A 391 -19.54 21.27 -7.84
CA GLY A 391 -18.40 21.77 -7.09
C GLY A 391 -17.59 22.84 -7.82
N LEU A 392 -16.59 23.40 -7.13
CA LEU A 392 -15.53 24.21 -7.74
C LEU A 392 -14.40 23.30 -8.19
N HIS A 393 -13.96 23.48 -9.44
CA HIS A 393 -12.92 22.65 -10.05
C HIS A 393 -11.66 23.47 -10.29
N PHE A 394 -10.53 22.86 -9.99
CA PHE A 394 -9.20 23.41 -10.21
C PHE A 394 -8.38 22.41 -11.01
N LYS A 395 -7.35 22.92 -11.67
CA LYS A 395 -6.27 22.12 -12.23
C LYS A 395 -4.98 22.54 -11.55
N ALA A 396 -4.11 21.57 -11.25
CA ALA A 396 -2.79 21.82 -10.71
C ALA A 396 -1.77 20.81 -11.25
N LEU A 397 -0.51 21.22 -11.35
CA LEU A 397 0.61 20.33 -11.64
C LEU A 397 1.14 19.74 -10.32
N VAL A 398 1.14 18.42 -10.18
CA VAL A 398 1.74 17.74 -9.02
C VAL A 398 3.18 17.32 -9.37
N LYS A 399 4.15 17.72 -8.54
CA LYS A 399 5.54 17.28 -8.62
C LYS A 399 5.74 16.00 -7.80
N HIS A 400 6.24 14.95 -8.45
CA HIS A 400 6.47 13.64 -7.81
C HIS A 400 7.79 13.00 -8.29
N PRO A 401 8.95 13.60 -7.96
CA PRO A 401 10.26 13.16 -8.46
C PRO A 401 10.65 11.75 -8.01
N ASN A 402 10.25 11.37 -6.79
CA ASN A 402 10.62 10.10 -6.17
C ASN A 402 9.56 9.01 -6.37
N ASP A 403 8.35 9.40 -6.77
CA ASP A 403 7.22 8.50 -6.91
C ASP A 403 6.87 8.27 -8.37
N GLU A 404 6.40 7.05 -8.66
CA GLU A 404 6.00 6.68 -10.02
C GLU A 404 4.70 7.37 -10.45
N PHE A 405 3.85 7.73 -9.49
CA PHE A 405 2.55 8.35 -9.71
C PHE A 405 2.31 9.50 -8.73
N TRP A 406 1.49 10.48 -9.13
CA TRP A 406 1.12 11.64 -8.31
C TRP A 406 0.48 11.24 -6.96
N HIS A 407 -0.27 10.14 -6.92
CA HIS A 407 -0.90 9.64 -5.70
C HIS A 407 0.09 8.97 -4.73
N GLY A 408 1.39 8.93 -5.06
CA GLY A 408 2.46 8.59 -4.12
C GLY A 408 2.82 9.74 -3.19
N VAL A 409 2.74 10.99 -3.68
CA VAL A 409 3.01 12.20 -2.88
C VAL A 409 1.76 12.83 -2.27
N ILE A 410 0.59 12.65 -2.91
CA ILE A 410 -0.70 13.07 -2.34
C ILE A 410 -1.34 11.87 -1.64
N LYS A 411 -1.20 11.82 -0.31
CA LYS A 411 -1.81 10.77 0.51
C LYS A 411 -3.33 10.91 0.52
N GLN A 412 -4.01 9.96 -0.10
CA GLN A 412 -5.47 9.93 -0.14
C GLN A 412 -6.06 9.00 0.91
N HIS A 413 -7.18 9.43 1.47
CA HIS A 413 -8.09 8.60 2.22
C HIS A 413 -8.96 7.80 1.24
N HIS A 414 -9.02 6.50 1.46
CA HIS A 414 -9.87 5.58 0.72
C HIS A 414 -10.87 4.94 1.67
N SER A 415 -12.11 4.81 1.23
CA SER A 415 -13.16 4.10 1.94
C SER A 415 -14.08 3.38 0.95
N PRO A 416 -14.85 2.38 1.41
CA PRO A 416 -15.91 1.75 0.62
C PRO A 416 -17.16 2.62 0.46
N PHE A 417 -17.26 3.77 1.14
CA PHE A 417 -18.43 4.63 1.11
C PHE A 417 -18.29 5.77 0.09
N THR A 418 -17.08 6.26 -0.12
CA THR A 418 -16.80 7.43 -0.95
C THR A 418 -15.65 7.18 -1.91
N GLU A 419 -15.51 8.06 -2.91
CA GLU A 419 -14.30 8.11 -3.71
C GLU A 419 -13.07 8.46 -2.86
N SER A 420 -11.90 8.42 -3.50
CA SER A 420 -10.64 8.78 -2.86
C SER A 420 -10.62 10.29 -2.59
N SER A 421 -10.34 10.66 -1.34
CA SER A 421 -10.36 12.05 -0.90
C SER A 421 -9.07 12.44 -0.22
N TYR A 422 -8.61 13.66 -0.44
CA TYR A 422 -7.59 14.30 0.38
C TYR A 422 -8.29 15.01 1.54
N ILE A 423 -8.07 14.54 2.77
CA ILE A 423 -8.59 15.19 3.97
C ILE A 423 -7.66 16.36 4.29
N ILE A 424 -8.21 17.58 4.38
CA ILE A 424 -7.43 18.75 4.76
C ILE A 424 -6.95 18.55 6.20
N PRO A 425 -5.66 18.77 6.52
CA PRO A 425 -5.15 18.50 7.85
C PRO A 425 -5.76 19.40 8.94
N ILE A 426 -5.89 18.87 10.16
CA ILE A 426 -6.19 19.65 11.37
C ILE A 426 -4.91 19.89 12.18
N PHE A 427 -4.93 20.85 13.12
CA PHE A 427 -3.85 21.07 14.09
C PHE A 427 -2.46 21.24 13.47
N GLY A 428 -2.38 21.90 12.32
CA GLY A 428 -1.13 22.21 11.62
C GLY A 428 -0.43 21.01 10.96
N GLY A 429 -1.12 19.89 10.73
CA GLY A 429 -0.53 18.79 9.94
C GLY A 429 -1.15 17.40 10.10
N VAL A 430 -2.12 17.22 11.00
CA VAL A 430 -2.76 15.92 11.26
C VAL A 430 -3.78 15.60 10.17
N SER A 431 -3.45 14.64 9.31
CA SER A 431 -4.26 14.27 8.14
C SER A 431 -4.82 12.85 8.20
N GLU A 432 -4.34 12.04 9.13
CA GLU A 432 -4.73 10.66 9.31
C GLU A 432 -6.18 10.56 9.81
N TYR A 433 -7.05 9.92 9.02
CA TYR A 433 -8.44 9.65 9.37
C TYR A 433 -8.61 9.12 10.82
N ARG A 434 -7.78 8.15 11.23
CA ARG A 434 -7.85 7.54 12.57
C ARG A 434 -7.55 8.54 13.70
N CYS A 435 -6.74 9.56 13.44
CA CYS A 435 -6.40 10.59 14.40
C CYS A 435 -7.53 11.62 14.52
N ILE A 436 -8.03 12.12 13.38
CA ILE A 436 -9.15 13.08 13.32
C ILE A 436 -10.40 12.48 13.99
N THR A 437 -10.76 11.24 13.64
CA THR A 437 -11.91 10.55 14.25
C THR A 437 -11.74 10.30 15.74
N THR A 438 -10.52 10.08 16.22
CA THR A 438 -10.23 9.98 17.67
C THR A 438 -10.44 11.32 18.39
N VAL A 439 -10.14 12.44 17.73
CA VAL A 439 -10.41 13.80 18.27
C VAL A 439 -11.91 14.07 18.35
N ILE A 440 -12.68 13.67 17.33
CA ILE A 440 -14.16 13.75 17.36
C ILE A 440 -14.70 12.90 18.52
N LEU A 441 -14.26 11.65 18.64
CA LEU A 441 -14.66 10.76 19.74
C LEU A 441 -14.28 11.32 21.10
N TYR A 442 -13.11 11.95 21.23
CA TYR A 442 -12.71 12.65 22.45
C TYR A 442 -13.75 13.73 22.81
N ALA A 443 -14.05 14.64 21.88
CA ALA A 443 -15.00 15.72 22.08
C ALA A 443 -16.40 15.22 22.44
N LEU A 444 -16.92 14.23 21.69
CA LEU A 444 -18.20 13.59 21.98
C LEU A 444 -18.18 12.91 23.36
N SER A 445 -17.09 12.21 23.71
CA SER A 445 -16.97 11.57 25.03
C SER A 445 -17.02 12.58 26.18
N ILE A 446 -16.55 13.81 25.95
CA ILE A 446 -16.66 14.90 26.92
C ILE A 446 -18.09 15.42 26.98
N LEU A 447 -18.73 15.64 25.82
CA LEU A 447 -20.12 16.11 25.74
C LEU A 447 -21.07 15.18 26.48
N VAL A 448 -21.07 13.89 26.15
CA VAL A 448 -22.03 12.91 26.71
C VAL A 448 -21.84 12.62 28.19
N ARG A 449 -20.67 12.93 28.77
CA ARG A 449 -20.35 12.67 30.18
C ARG A 449 -20.38 13.92 31.05
N TYR A 450 -19.91 15.05 30.52
CA TYR A 450 -19.58 16.23 31.32
C TYR A 450 -20.31 17.50 30.88
N ARG A 451 -21.10 17.45 29.79
CA ARG A 451 -21.92 18.59 29.30
C ARG A 451 -23.36 18.19 29.03
N PRO A 452 -24.11 17.76 30.06
CA PRO A 452 -25.49 17.31 29.90
C PRO A 452 -26.44 18.38 29.37
N SER A 453 -26.17 19.68 29.60
CA SER A 453 -26.99 20.77 29.06
C SER A 453 -26.92 20.84 27.53
N ILE A 454 -25.71 20.83 26.97
CA ILE A 454 -25.48 20.82 25.52
C ILE A 454 -26.00 19.51 24.92
N TRP A 455 -25.62 18.38 25.53
CA TRP A 455 -26.01 17.06 24.99
C TRP A 455 -27.51 16.82 25.01
N ARG A 456 -28.26 17.37 25.98
CA ARG A 456 -29.72 17.26 26.00
C ARG A 456 -30.37 17.95 24.81
N GLU A 457 -29.84 19.10 24.38
CA GLU A 457 -30.36 19.80 23.19
C GLU A 457 -30.14 19.01 21.91
N VAL A 458 -29.06 18.21 21.85
CA VAL A 458 -28.79 17.28 20.74
C VAL A 458 -29.62 16.01 20.85
N ALA A 459 -29.80 15.44 22.05
CA ALA A 459 -30.47 14.15 22.18
C ALA A 459 -31.99 14.22 22.00
N SER A 460 -32.61 15.36 22.31
CA SER A 460 -34.07 15.52 22.27
C SER A 460 -34.54 16.98 22.26
N GLY A 461 -33.70 17.92 21.83
CA GLY A 461 -33.99 19.35 21.91
C GLY A 461 -33.86 20.03 20.57
N LYS A 462 -33.46 21.31 20.57
CA LYS A 462 -33.44 22.13 19.35
C LYS A 462 -32.46 21.62 18.28
N TYR A 463 -31.42 20.89 18.69
CA TYR A 463 -30.30 20.49 17.85
C TYR A 463 -30.33 18.98 17.58
N GLU A 464 -31.52 18.38 17.49
CA GLU A 464 -31.71 16.93 17.34
C GLU A 464 -31.15 16.36 16.04
N ASP A 465 -31.05 17.16 14.98
CA ASP A 465 -30.47 16.73 13.70
C ASP A 465 -28.99 16.30 13.84
N TYR A 466 -28.24 16.89 14.78
CA TYR A 466 -26.85 16.49 15.05
C TYR A 466 -26.74 15.14 15.77
N LEU A 467 -27.85 14.62 16.32
CA LEU A 467 -27.89 13.25 16.82
C LEU A 467 -27.73 12.26 15.67
N ALA A 468 -28.43 12.49 14.55
CA ALA A 468 -28.32 11.69 13.35
C ALA A 468 -26.89 11.73 12.79
N LEU A 469 -26.28 12.92 12.71
CA LEU A 469 -24.88 13.09 12.29
C LEU A 469 -23.93 12.31 13.20
N THR A 470 -24.15 12.37 14.51
CA THR A 470 -23.33 11.63 15.48
C THR A 470 -23.50 10.12 15.28
N ASP A 471 -24.73 9.62 15.12
CA ASP A 471 -24.99 8.19 14.94
C ASP A 471 -24.39 7.65 13.62
N GLU A 472 -24.47 8.43 12.54
CA GLU A 472 -23.84 8.07 11.27
C GLU A 472 -22.32 8.04 11.40
N PHE A 473 -21.72 9.06 12.03
CA PHE A 473 -20.28 9.08 12.32
C PHE A 473 -19.81 7.84 13.10
N LEU A 474 -20.51 7.44 14.17
CA LEU A 474 -20.12 6.26 14.94
C LEU A 474 -20.20 4.99 14.08
N SER A 475 -21.19 4.89 13.20
CA SER A 475 -21.38 3.74 12.32
C SER A 475 -20.30 3.66 11.24
N VAL A 476 -19.93 4.81 10.65
CA VAL A 476 -18.79 4.94 9.73
C VAL A 476 -17.48 4.59 10.45
N PHE A 477 -17.27 5.14 11.65
CA PHE A 477 -16.06 4.90 12.44
C PHE A 477 -15.89 3.41 12.74
N GLU A 478 -16.93 2.72 13.23
CA GLU A 478 -16.88 1.28 13.50
C GLU A 478 -16.60 0.44 12.26
N ARG A 479 -16.99 0.93 11.07
CA ARG A 479 -16.73 0.26 9.80
C ARG A 479 -15.31 0.47 9.29
N LEU A 480 -14.74 1.67 9.46
CA LEU A 480 -13.46 2.07 8.84
C LEU A 480 -12.27 2.00 9.79
N ALA A 481 -12.43 2.39 11.05
CA ALA A 481 -11.34 2.45 12.02
C ALA A 481 -10.57 1.13 12.16
N PRO A 482 -11.22 -0.05 12.21
CA PRO A 482 -10.49 -1.31 12.37
C PRO A 482 -9.48 -1.54 11.24
N GLU A 483 -9.86 -1.24 9.99
CA GLU A 483 -8.97 -1.36 8.84
C GLU A 483 -7.82 -0.37 8.94
N LYS A 484 -8.11 0.91 9.23
CA LYS A 484 -7.08 1.96 9.35
C LYS A 484 -6.06 1.66 10.45
N PHE A 485 -6.51 1.14 11.59
CA PHE A 485 -5.61 0.74 12.67
C PHE A 485 -4.86 -0.56 12.34
N LEU A 486 -5.45 -1.51 11.63
CA LEU A 486 -4.74 -2.70 11.16
C LEU A 486 -3.63 -2.33 10.17
N GLU A 487 -3.91 -1.45 9.20
CA GLU A 487 -2.91 -0.92 8.27
C GLU A 487 -1.75 -0.26 9.02
N ALA A 488 -2.05 0.51 10.07
CA ALA A 488 -1.03 1.20 10.87
C ALA A 488 -0.22 0.23 11.76
N LEU A 489 -0.87 -0.78 12.34
CA LEU A 489 -0.21 -1.85 13.11
C LEU A 489 0.78 -2.65 12.24
N LEU A 490 0.38 -2.95 11.00
CA LEU A 490 1.19 -3.69 10.04
C LEU A 490 2.17 -2.80 9.26
N ASP A 491 1.94 -1.49 9.27
CA ASP A 491 2.62 -0.48 8.43
C ASP A 491 2.61 -0.82 6.96
N SER A 492 1.43 -1.23 6.51
CA SER A 492 1.21 -1.60 5.12
C SER A 492 -0.27 -1.59 4.81
N LYS A 493 -0.59 -1.30 3.54
CA LYS A 493 -1.97 -1.26 3.07
C LYS A 493 -2.58 -2.65 3.07
N VAL A 494 -3.81 -2.75 3.58
CA VAL A 494 -4.57 -4.00 3.63
C VAL A 494 -5.48 -4.03 2.41
N ARG A 495 -5.28 -5.03 1.54
CA ARG A 495 -6.13 -5.24 0.39
C ARG A 495 -7.27 -6.17 0.76
N VAL A 496 -8.46 -5.58 0.91
CA VAL A 496 -9.68 -6.29 1.23
C VAL A 496 -10.50 -6.51 -0.03
N VAL A 497 -10.85 -7.77 -0.31
CA VAL A 497 -11.52 -8.17 -1.54
C VAL A 497 -12.67 -9.12 -1.20
N GLN A 498 -13.83 -8.88 -1.80
CA GLN A 498 -14.94 -9.82 -1.71
C GLN A 498 -14.67 -11.05 -2.58
N SER A 499 -14.96 -12.23 -2.04
CA SER A 499 -14.86 -13.48 -2.79
C SER A 499 -15.69 -13.41 -4.08
N GLY A 500 -15.13 -13.93 -5.17
CA GLY A 500 -15.78 -13.92 -6.48
C GLY A 500 -15.69 -12.59 -7.27
N SER A 501 -15.11 -11.53 -6.70
CA SER A 501 -14.79 -10.33 -7.49
C SER A 501 -13.64 -10.57 -8.47
N MET A 502 -13.52 -9.73 -9.51
CA MET A 502 -12.41 -9.81 -10.49
C MET A 502 -11.02 -9.69 -9.86
N PHE A 503 -10.93 -9.19 -8.63
CA PHE A 503 -9.68 -8.99 -7.90
C PHE A 503 -9.41 -10.08 -6.84
N ALA A 504 -10.29 -11.09 -6.73
CA ALA A 504 -10.07 -12.23 -5.86
C ALA A 504 -8.92 -13.09 -6.41
N HIS A 505 -8.06 -13.59 -5.52
CA HIS A 505 -7.04 -14.56 -5.93
C HIS A 505 -7.71 -15.90 -6.25
N ILE A 506 -7.26 -16.53 -7.35
CA ILE A 506 -7.64 -17.89 -7.76
C ILE A 506 -6.91 -18.91 -6.87
#